data_AF-A0A377TUM0-F1
#
_entry.id   AF-A0A377TUM0-F1
#
_cell.length_a   1.000
_cell.length_b   1.000
_cell.length_c   1.000
_cell.angle_alpha   90.00
_cell.angle_beta   90.00
_cell.angle_gamma   90.00
#
_symmetry.space_group_name_H-M   'P 1'
#
loop_
_entity.id
_entity.type
_entity.pdbx_description
1 polymer ?
#
loop_
_entity_poly.entity_id
_entity_poly.type
_entity_poly.pdbx_seq_one_letter_code
_entity_poly.pdbx_strand_id
1 'polypeptide(L)'
;MNKITKYIDALPLSDAEKSALPDTSLQAVHQALDDDHQTFAREDDSPLGSVKARLAHSWPDSLSGDQLVKDDEGRTQLHAMPKAKRSSMIPDPWRTNPVGRFWDRLRGRDVTPRYLSRLTQEERESEQKWRTVGTIRRYILLLLTLSQTVVATWYMKTILPYQGWALINPADMVGAEPVDLVHAAAAVRVAERHSDPLRGAVLLGFRRLLDRVNGLPAAIDRPR
;
A
#
# COMPACT_ATOMS: atom_id res chain seq x y z
N MET A 1 32.03 -37.13 -40.98
CA MET A 1 30.88 -37.37 -40.07
C MET A 1 29.91 -36.21 -40.18
N ASN A 2 28.62 -36.50 -40.39
CA ASN A 2 27.57 -35.49 -40.34
C ASN A 2 27.46 -34.95 -38.90
N LYS A 3 27.11 -33.66 -38.74
CA LYS A 3 26.95 -33.03 -37.42
C LYS A 3 25.84 -33.71 -36.60
N ILE A 4 24.82 -34.22 -37.30
CA ILE A 4 23.66 -34.92 -36.69
C ILE A 4 24.10 -36.27 -36.12
N THR A 5 24.86 -37.08 -36.87
CA THR A 5 25.38 -38.37 -36.38
C THR A 5 26.25 -38.19 -35.14
N LYS A 6 27.13 -37.18 -35.13
CA LYS A 6 27.94 -36.84 -33.94
C LYS A 6 27.06 -36.46 -32.72
N TYR A 7 25.91 -35.84 -32.96
CA TYR A 7 24.96 -35.49 -31.91
C TYR A 7 24.24 -36.73 -31.36
N ILE A 8 23.82 -37.65 -32.23
CA ILE A 8 23.20 -38.91 -31.85
C ILE A 8 24.18 -39.78 -31.05
N ASP A 9 25.44 -39.84 -31.46
CA ASP A 9 26.49 -40.57 -30.74
C ASP A 9 26.69 -40.05 -29.31
N ALA A 10 26.52 -38.74 -29.11
CA ALA A 10 26.67 -38.07 -27.82
C ALA A 10 25.46 -38.22 -26.88
N LEU A 11 24.31 -38.71 -27.38
CA LEU A 11 23.15 -38.95 -26.52
C LEU A 11 23.40 -40.18 -25.62
N PRO A 12 22.99 -40.13 -24.34
CA PRO A 12 23.12 -41.25 -23.39
C PRO A 12 22.02 -42.31 -23.62
N LEU A 13 21.86 -42.74 -24.87
CA LEU A 13 20.92 -43.79 -25.29
C LEU A 13 21.66 -45.10 -25.57
N SER A 14 20.93 -46.22 -25.55
CA SER A 14 21.49 -47.49 -26.01
C SER A 14 21.77 -47.47 -27.52
N ASP A 15 22.70 -48.31 -27.99
CA ASP A 15 23.07 -48.37 -29.41
C ASP A 15 21.88 -48.76 -30.30
N ALA A 16 20.95 -49.57 -29.77
CA ALA A 16 19.71 -49.95 -30.45
C ALA A 16 18.78 -48.75 -30.64
N GLU A 17 18.57 -47.95 -29.60
CA GLU A 17 17.73 -46.74 -29.67
C GLU A 17 18.35 -45.70 -30.61
N LYS A 18 19.68 -45.52 -30.56
CA LYS A 18 20.40 -44.63 -31.47
C LYS A 18 20.20 -45.00 -32.94
N SER A 19 20.21 -46.29 -33.26
CA SER A 19 20.01 -46.76 -34.64
C SER A 19 18.59 -46.57 -35.17
N ALA A 20 17.60 -46.37 -34.29
CA ALA A 20 16.21 -46.12 -34.65
C ALA A 20 15.90 -44.63 -34.90
N LEU A 21 16.84 -43.73 -34.57
CA LEU A 21 16.64 -42.29 -34.72
C LEU A 21 16.86 -41.83 -36.17
N PRO A 22 16.07 -40.85 -36.65
CA PRO A 22 16.23 -40.32 -37.99
C PRO A 22 17.45 -39.40 -38.11
N ASP A 23 18.33 -39.68 -39.07
CA ASP A 23 19.53 -38.87 -39.34
C ASP A 23 19.28 -37.64 -40.25
N THR A 24 18.03 -37.40 -40.63
CA THR A 24 17.65 -36.38 -41.62
C THR A 24 17.71 -34.94 -41.06
N SER A 25 17.19 -34.72 -39.85
CA SER A 25 17.15 -33.40 -39.21
C SER A 25 17.14 -33.52 -37.68
N LEU A 26 17.67 -32.50 -36.98
CA LEU A 26 17.63 -32.46 -35.52
C LEU A 26 16.19 -32.40 -34.98
N GLN A 27 15.29 -31.74 -35.69
CA GLN A 27 13.86 -31.70 -35.36
C GLN A 27 13.27 -33.11 -35.35
N ALA A 28 13.55 -33.91 -36.37
CA ALA A 28 13.05 -35.28 -36.46
C ALA A 28 13.59 -36.17 -35.33
N VAL A 29 14.87 -35.99 -34.95
CA VAL A 29 15.45 -36.66 -33.77
C VAL A 29 14.68 -36.29 -32.51
N HIS A 30 14.48 -35.00 -32.25
CA HIS A 30 13.81 -34.53 -31.04
C HIS A 30 12.33 -34.90 -30.99
N GLN A 31 11.64 -34.97 -32.14
CA GLN A 31 10.26 -35.42 -32.24
C GLN A 31 10.14 -36.94 -32.02
N ALA A 32 11.12 -37.73 -32.46
CA ALA A 32 11.17 -39.16 -32.18
C ALA A 32 11.45 -39.46 -30.70
N LEU A 33 12.20 -38.59 -30.00
CA LEU A 33 12.46 -38.69 -28.55
C LEU A 33 11.33 -38.13 -27.68
N ASP A 34 10.33 -37.45 -28.25
CA ASP A 34 9.25 -36.84 -27.49
C ASP A 34 8.11 -37.82 -27.30
N ASP A 35 7.98 -38.45 -26.12
CA ASP A 35 6.88 -39.37 -25.82
C ASP A 35 5.49 -38.74 -26.01
N ASP A 36 5.36 -37.43 -25.76
CA ASP A 36 4.07 -36.72 -25.76
C ASP A 36 3.71 -36.17 -27.16
N HIS A 37 4.62 -36.29 -28.13
CA HIS A 37 4.50 -35.78 -29.50
C HIS A 37 3.93 -34.35 -29.57
N GLN A 38 4.48 -33.43 -28.76
CA GLN A 38 4.00 -32.07 -28.68
C GLN A 38 4.31 -31.29 -29.97
N THR A 39 3.31 -30.54 -30.44
CA THR A 39 3.45 -29.65 -31.58
C THR A 39 3.87 -28.27 -31.09
N PHE A 40 5.06 -27.84 -31.48
CA PHE A 40 5.57 -26.49 -31.17
C PHE A 40 5.25 -25.53 -32.31
N ALA A 41 4.90 -24.28 -31.99
CA ALA A 41 4.63 -23.24 -32.98
C ALA A 41 5.88 -22.81 -33.75
N ARG A 42 7.07 -22.98 -33.15
CA ARG A 42 8.37 -22.66 -33.72
C ARG A 42 9.20 -23.93 -33.86
N GLU A 43 9.88 -24.10 -34.99
CA GLU A 43 10.73 -25.26 -35.27
C GLU A 43 11.91 -25.38 -34.26
N ASP A 44 12.44 -24.24 -33.82
CA ASP A 44 13.53 -24.16 -32.82
C ASP A 44 13.15 -24.69 -31.43
N ASP A 45 11.85 -24.81 -31.13
CA ASP A 45 11.36 -25.29 -29.83
C ASP A 45 11.24 -26.82 -29.77
N SER A 46 11.43 -27.53 -30.90
CA SER A 46 11.40 -29.00 -30.96
C SER A 46 12.27 -29.73 -29.92
N PRO A 47 13.45 -29.23 -29.49
CA PRO A 47 14.23 -29.89 -28.44
C PRO A 47 13.52 -29.94 -27.09
N LEU A 48 12.54 -29.07 -26.82
CA LEU A 48 11.83 -28.98 -25.54
C LEU A 48 10.97 -30.24 -25.25
N GLY A 49 10.44 -30.90 -26.29
CA GLY A 49 9.67 -32.14 -26.14
C GLY A 49 10.54 -33.30 -25.61
N SER A 50 11.74 -33.44 -26.19
CA SER A 50 12.70 -34.50 -25.82
C SER A 50 13.36 -34.35 -24.44
N VAL A 51 13.12 -33.23 -23.72
CA VAL A 51 13.80 -32.94 -22.43
C VAL A 51 13.54 -34.04 -21.40
N LYS A 52 12.32 -34.57 -21.34
CA LYS A 52 11.94 -35.64 -20.41
C LYS A 52 12.76 -36.90 -20.65
N ALA A 53 12.75 -37.42 -21.89
CA ALA A 53 13.48 -38.61 -22.26
C ALA A 53 14.99 -38.45 -22.02
N ARG A 54 15.56 -37.32 -22.46
CA ARG A 54 16.99 -37.04 -22.27
C ARG A 54 17.39 -36.95 -20.80
N LEU A 55 16.57 -36.33 -19.95
CA LEU A 55 16.81 -36.27 -18.52
C LEU A 55 16.73 -37.68 -17.90
N ALA A 56 15.70 -38.47 -18.25
CA ALA A 56 15.52 -39.84 -17.78
C ALA A 56 16.73 -40.73 -18.09
N HIS A 57 17.28 -40.63 -19.30
CA HIS A 57 18.45 -41.40 -19.71
C HIS A 57 19.76 -40.89 -19.10
N SER A 58 19.90 -39.58 -18.90
CA SER A 58 21.13 -38.99 -18.34
C SER A 58 21.24 -39.20 -16.83
N TRP A 59 20.12 -39.23 -16.11
CA TRP A 59 20.07 -39.41 -14.66
C TRP A 59 18.91 -40.33 -14.23
N PRO A 60 19.03 -41.66 -14.45
CA PRO A 60 17.95 -42.60 -14.14
C PRO A 60 17.60 -42.66 -12.63
N ASP A 61 18.59 -42.48 -11.75
CA ASP A 61 18.40 -42.62 -10.29
C ASP A 61 17.97 -41.33 -9.57
N SER A 62 18.10 -40.16 -10.20
CA SER A 62 17.82 -38.87 -9.53
C SER A 62 16.42 -38.33 -9.81
N LEU A 63 15.77 -38.79 -10.87
CA LEU A 63 14.43 -38.36 -11.26
C LEU A 63 13.37 -39.15 -10.49
N SER A 64 13.22 -38.85 -9.20
CA SER A 64 12.01 -39.23 -8.47
C SER A 64 10.80 -38.58 -9.16
N GLY A 65 9.73 -39.35 -9.42
CA GLY A 65 8.64 -38.99 -10.35
C GLY A 65 7.91 -37.66 -10.11
N ASP A 66 8.13 -36.97 -8.99
CA ASP A 66 7.53 -35.67 -8.66
C ASP A 66 8.43 -34.46 -9.03
N GLN A 67 9.66 -34.69 -9.51
CA GLN A 67 10.61 -33.61 -9.80
C GLN A 67 10.43 -33.00 -11.20
N LEU A 68 9.77 -33.70 -12.11
CA LEU A 68 9.42 -33.22 -13.45
C LEU A 68 7.97 -32.73 -13.43
N VAL A 69 7.79 -31.43 -13.51
CA VAL A 69 6.48 -30.77 -13.53
C VAL A 69 6.24 -30.21 -14.92
N LYS A 70 4.96 -30.09 -15.32
CA LYS A 70 4.58 -29.39 -16.55
C LYS A 70 4.36 -27.91 -16.23
N ASP A 71 4.99 -27.03 -17.01
CA ASP A 71 4.78 -25.58 -16.93
C ASP A 71 3.36 -25.20 -17.40
N ASP A 72 2.96 -23.94 -17.21
CA ASP A 72 1.68 -23.39 -17.66
C ASP A 72 1.48 -23.53 -19.19
N GLU A 73 2.57 -23.69 -19.94
CA GLU A 73 2.60 -23.96 -21.39
C GLU A 73 2.70 -25.46 -21.75
N GLY A 74 2.60 -26.38 -20.79
CA GLY A 74 2.65 -27.83 -21.03
C GLY A 74 4.06 -28.39 -21.29
N ARG A 75 5.10 -27.60 -21.08
CA ARG A 75 6.51 -28.00 -21.26
C ARG A 75 7.04 -28.74 -20.03
N THR A 76 7.96 -29.68 -20.22
CA THR A 76 8.60 -30.39 -19.12
C THR A 76 9.63 -29.48 -18.43
N GLN A 77 9.42 -29.20 -17.15
CA GLN A 77 10.28 -28.37 -16.30
C GLN A 77 10.74 -29.16 -15.07
N LEU A 78 11.99 -28.92 -14.65
CA LEU A 78 12.47 -29.39 -13.35
C LEU A 78 11.95 -28.49 -12.24
N HIS A 79 11.34 -29.08 -11.21
CA HIS A 79 10.94 -28.39 -9.99
C HIS A 79 12.16 -28.10 -9.11
N ALA A 80 13.01 -27.17 -9.58
CA ALA A 80 14.25 -26.77 -8.92
C ALA A 80 14.06 -25.62 -7.91
N MET A 81 12.95 -24.88 -8.01
CA MET A 81 12.70 -23.70 -7.18
C MET A 81 11.21 -23.62 -6.78
N PRO A 82 10.88 -23.26 -5.53
CA PRO A 82 9.49 -23.01 -5.14
C PRO A 82 8.87 -21.89 -5.97
N LYS A 83 7.56 -21.99 -6.26
CA LYS A 83 6.83 -21.01 -7.07
C LYS A 83 6.94 -19.61 -6.47
N ALA A 84 7.54 -18.69 -7.22
CA ALA A 84 7.75 -17.31 -6.77
C ALA A 84 6.41 -16.57 -6.65
N LYS A 85 5.95 -16.31 -5.42
CA LYS A 85 4.81 -15.44 -5.14
C LYS A 85 5.28 -13.99 -5.00
N ARG A 86 5.35 -13.25 -6.10
CA ARG A 86 5.70 -11.82 -6.07
C ARG A 86 4.49 -10.97 -5.72
N SER A 87 4.71 -9.95 -4.90
CA SER A 87 3.72 -8.90 -4.70
C SER A 87 3.55 -8.09 -5.97
N SER A 88 2.30 -7.89 -6.42
CA SER A 88 2.02 -6.89 -7.45
C SER A 88 2.55 -5.53 -7.00
N MET A 89 3.38 -4.92 -7.83
CA MET A 89 4.01 -3.61 -7.59
C MET A 89 3.22 -2.47 -8.22
N ILE A 90 2.01 -2.76 -8.71
CA ILE A 90 1.12 -1.75 -9.29
C ILE A 90 0.64 -0.84 -8.15
N PRO A 91 0.82 0.49 -8.26
CA PRO A 91 0.38 1.41 -7.24
C PRO A 91 -1.14 1.41 -7.11
N ASP A 92 -1.64 1.56 -5.87
CA ASP A 92 -3.07 1.76 -5.65
C ASP A 92 -3.51 3.11 -6.26
N PRO A 93 -4.69 3.18 -6.92
CA PRO A 93 -5.15 4.38 -7.59
C PRO A 93 -5.37 5.53 -6.59
N TRP A 94 -4.84 6.72 -6.91
CA TRP A 94 -4.94 7.89 -6.04
C TRP A 94 -6.37 8.46 -6.04
N ARG A 95 -7.01 8.52 -4.86
CA ARG A 95 -8.33 9.16 -4.68
C ARG A 95 -8.17 10.57 -4.08
N THR A 96 -8.40 11.60 -4.89
CA THR A 96 -8.28 13.03 -4.52
C THR A 96 -9.48 13.58 -3.76
N ASN A 97 -10.69 13.04 -3.97
CA ASN A 97 -11.93 13.64 -3.45
C ASN A 97 -12.17 13.31 -1.96
N PRO A 98 -12.09 14.28 -1.02
CA PRO A 98 -12.33 14.05 0.40
C PRO A 98 -13.81 13.78 0.73
N VAL A 99 -14.75 14.44 0.04
CA VAL A 99 -16.20 14.27 0.28
C VAL A 99 -16.68 12.92 -0.22
N GLY A 100 -16.26 12.53 -1.42
CA GLY A 100 -16.57 11.21 -1.97
C GLY A 100 -16.02 10.08 -1.11
N ARG A 101 -14.82 10.25 -0.55
CA ARG A 101 -14.23 9.27 0.38
C ARG A 101 -15.04 9.15 1.68
N PHE A 102 -15.54 10.26 2.21
CA PHE A 102 -16.41 10.24 3.40
C PHE A 102 -17.78 9.59 3.11
N TRP A 103 -18.41 9.95 2.00
CA TRP A 103 -19.72 9.41 1.62
C TRP A 103 -19.68 7.90 1.31
N ASP A 104 -18.58 7.42 0.72
CA ASP A 104 -18.37 5.98 0.54
C ASP A 104 -18.19 5.26 1.87
N ARG A 105 -17.50 5.87 2.84
CA ARG A 105 -17.37 5.31 4.19
C ARG A 105 -18.73 5.21 4.89
N LEU A 106 -19.59 6.22 4.75
CA LEU A 106 -20.96 6.17 5.29
C LEU A 106 -21.81 5.07 4.64
N ARG A 107 -21.59 4.79 3.36
CA ARG A 107 -22.29 3.72 2.61
C ARG A 107 -21.61 2.34 2.74
N GLY A 108 -20.59 2.20 3.58
CA GLY A 108 -19.85 0.93 3.76
C GLY A 108 -19.06 0.47 2.53
N ARG A 109 -18.73 1.39 1.61
CA ARG A 109 -17.94 1.14 0.39
C ARG A 109 -16.49 1.58 0.57
N ASP A 110 -15.90 1.34 1.74
CA ASP A 110 -14.52 1.68 1.99
C ASP A 110 -13.59 0.68 1.28
N VAL A 111 -12.66 1.22 0.50
CA VAL A 111 -11.65 0.40 -0.18
C VAL A 111 -10.50 0.20 0.79
N THR A 112 -10.33 -1.03 1.27
CA THR A 112 -9.15 -1.41 2.01
C THR A 112 -7.94 -1.41 1.07
N PRO A 113 -6.85 -0.70 1.39
CA PRO A 113 -5.68 -0.69 0.53
C PRO A 113 -5.06 -2.09 0.45
N ARG A 114 -4.51 -2.43 -0.73
CA ARG A 114 -4.15 -3.81 -1.07
C ARG A 114 -3.01 -4.36 -0.21
N TYR A 115 -2.23 -3.51 0.44
CA TYR A 115 -1.17 -3.94 1.35
C TYR A 115 -1.71 -4.51 2.68
N LEU A 116 -2.86 -4.02 3.16
CA LEU A 116 -3.44 -4.48 4.43
C LEU A 116 -3.95 -5.93 4.35
N SER A 117 -4.42 -6.39 3.19
CA SER A 117 -4.88 -7.77 3.01
C SER A 117 -3.74 -8.80 2.99
N ARG A 118 -2.47 -8.37 2.95
CA ARG A 118 -1.29 -9.25 3.01
C ARG A 118 -0.73 -9.42 4.42
N LEU A 119 -0.87 -8.40 5.27
CA LEU A 119 -0.36 -8.44 6.64
C LEU A 119 -1.07 -9.54 7.46
N THR A 120 -0.38 -10.06 8.46
CA THR A 120 -0.99 -10.95 9.46
C THR A 120 -2.07 -10.19 10.24
N GLN A 121 -3.02 -10.91 10.84
CA GLN A 121 -4.14 -10.27 11.54
C GLN A 121 -3.65 -9.35 12.68
N GLU A 122 -2.63 -9.77 13.42
CA GLU A 122 -2.04 -9.01 14.52
C GLU A 122 -1.37 -7.71 14.04
N GLU A 123 -0.62 -7.78 12.93
CA GLU A 123 0.01 -6.61 12.32
C GLU A 123 -1.04 -5.60 11.83
N ARG A 124 -2.15 -6.08 11.23
CA ARG A 124 -3.25 -5.20 10.78
C ARG A 124 -3.85 -4.40 11.92
N GLU A 125 -4.12 -5.05 13.04
CA GLU A 125 -4.73 -4.43 14.21
C GLU A 125 -3.79 -3.38 14.82
N SER A 126 -2.49 -3.67 14.87
CA SER A 126 -1.48 -2.71 15.32
C SER A 126 -1.42 -1.47 14.43
N GLU A 127 -1.42 -1.63 13.11
CA GLU A 127 -1.37 -0.50 12.17
C GLU A 127 -2.68 0.30 12.17
N GLN A 128 -3.83 -0.37 12.23
CA GLN A 128 -5.12 0.31 12.37
C GLN A 128 -5.19 1.14 13.64
N LYS A 129 -4.65 0.63 14.75
CA LYS A 129 -4.57 1.37 16.01
C LYS A 129 -3.71 2.62 15.87
N TRP A 130 -2.56 2.53 15.21
CA TRP A 130 -1.68 3.68 14.97
C TRP A 130 -2.34 4.73 14.09
N ARG A 131 -3.01 4.31 13.02
CA ARG A 131 -3.78 5.22 12.13
C ARG A 131 -4.92 5.89 12.87
N THR A 132 -5.61 5.15 13.75
CA THR A 132 -6.72 5.67 14.56
C THR A 132 -6.20 6.71 15.55
N VAL A 133 -5.14 6.43 16.29
CA VAL A 133 -4.51 7.39 17.22
C VAL A 133 -4.02 8.65 16.50
N GLY A 134 -3.38 8.51 15.35
CA GLY A 134 -2.94 9.66 14.53
C GLY A 134 -4.10 10.51 14.03
N THR A 135 -5.19 9.86 13.63
CA THR A 135 -6.41 10.52 13.14
C THR A 135 -7.13 11.27 14.28
N ILE A 136 -7.24 10.66 15.47
CA ILE A 136 -7.82 11.30 16.67
C ILE A 136 -7.07 12.58 17.02
N ARG A 137 -5.72 12.53 17.05
CA ARG A 137 -4.89 13.71 17.34
C ARG A 137 -5.16 14.85 16.35
N ARG A 138 -5.23 14.54 15.05
CA ARG A 138 -5.52 15.54 14.00
C ARG A 138 -6.90 16.17 14.18
N TYR A 139 -7.93 15.37 14.48
CA TYR A 139 -9.28 15.89 14.67
C TYR A 139 -9.42 16.74 15.94
N ILE A 140 -8.72 16.41 17.03
CA ILE A 140 -8.71 17.24 18.24
C ILE A 140 -8.14 18.63 17.91
N LEU A 141 -6.99 18.70 17.23
CA LEU A 141 -6.38 19.98 16.85
C LEU A 141 -7.25 20.79 15.89
N LEU A 142 -7.86 20.11 14.92
CA LEU A 142 -8.78 20.75 13.98
C LEU A 142 -9.99 21.32 14.72
N LEU A 143 -10.60 20.56 15.63
CA LEU A 143 -11.75 21.01 16.41
C LEU A 143 -11.39 22.21 17.29
N LEU A 144 -10.26 22.14 18.01
CA LEU A 144 -9.78 23.27 18.81
C LEU A 144 -9.59 24.54 17.97
N THR A 145 -9.01 24.38 16.77
CA THR A 145 -8.80 25.49 15.83
C THR A 145 -10.12 26.06 15.33
N LEU A 146 -11.10 25.20 15.04
CA LEU A 146 -12.42 25.65 14.59
C LEU A 146 -13.16 26.37 15.72
N SER A 147 -13.14 25.81 16.93
CA SER A 147 -13.80 26.38 18.11
C SER A 147 -13.27 27.76 18.44
N GLN A 148 -11.94 27.95 18.50
CA GLN A 148 -11.37 29.28 18.73
C GLN A 148 -11.70 30.25 17.59
N THR A 149 -11.79 29.79 16.35
CA THR A 149 -12.16 30.65 15.20
C THR A 149 -13.59 31.14 15.35
N VAL A 150 -14.51 30.27 15.75
CA VAL A 150 -15.91 30.63 16.02
C VAL A 150 -16.01 31.61 17.18
N VAL A 151 -15.33 31.33 18.31
CA VAL A 151 -15.35 32.21 19.49
C VAL A 151 -14.74 33.57 19.17
N ALA A 152 -13.61 33.61 18.47
CA ALA A 152 -12.98 34.86 18.04
C ALA A 152 -13.88 35.68 17.11
N THR A 153 -14.52 35.03 16.14
CA THR A 153 -15.47 35.67 15.23
C THR A 153 -16.70 36.18 15.97
N TRP A 154 -17.22 35.40 16.91
CA TRP A 154 -18.37 35.80 17.73
C TRP A 154 -18.03 37.00 18.60
N TYR A 155 -16.88 36.99 19.28
CA TYR A 155 -16.40 38.10 20.10
C TYR A 155 -16.23 39.39 19.28
N MET A 156 -15.63 39.29 18.09
CA MET A 156 -15.52 40.41 17.15
C MET A 156 -16.90 40.93 16.71
N LYS A 157 -17.85 40.04 16.41
CA LYS A 157 -19.24 40.42 16.08
C LYS A 157 -19.95 41.14 17.23
N THR A 158 -19.68 40.76 18.48
CA THR A 158 -20.33 41.36 19.65
C THR A 158 -19.72 42.69 20.10
N ILE A 159 -18.48 42.99 19.72
CA ILE A 159 -17.74 44.17 20.21
C ILE A 159 -17.70 45.29 19.17
N LEU A 160 -17.80 44.97 17.88
CA LEU A 160 -17.94 46.01 16.87
C LEU A 160 -19.37 46.58 16.94
N PRO A 161 -19.54 47.89 17.16
CA PRO A 161 -20.86 48.54 17.21
C PRO A 161 -21.57 48.56 15.83
N TYR A 162 -20.88 48.14 14.77
CA TYR A 162 -21.43 48.02 13.43
C TYR A 162 -21.41 46.57 12.96
N GLN A 163 -22.60 45.99 12.81
CA GLN A 163 -22.77 44.71 12.14
C GLN A 163 -22.55 44.93 10.64
N GLY A 164 -21.42 44.46 10.10
CA GLY A 164 -21.07 44.52 8.67
C GLY A 164 -21.96 43.67 7.73
N TRP A 165 -23.22 43.43 8.12
CA TRP A 165 -24.31 42.97 7.25
C TRP A 165 -25.55 43.87 7.37
N ALA A 166 -25.39 45.09 7.91
CA ALA A 166 -26.32 46.17 7.63
C ALA A 166 -25.89 46.77 6.28
N LEU A 167 -26.77 46.68 5.28
CA LEU A 167 -26.71 47.52 4.08
C LEU A 167 -26.49 48.96 4.57
N ILE A 168 -25.36 49.57 4.21
CA ILE A 168 -24.98 50.92 4.64
C ILE A 168 -26.13 51.87 4.25
N ASN A 169 -26.88 52.38 5.24
CA ASN A 169 -27.73 53.55 5.02
C ASN A 169 -26.83 54.79 5.09
N PRO A 170 -26.73 55.59 4.02
CA PRO A 170 -25.83 56.75 3.98
C PRO A 170 -26.21 57.89 4.95
N ALA A 171 -27.29 57.74 5.72
CA ALA A 171 -27.77 58.72 6.68
C ALA A 171 -26.98 58.74 8.00
N ASP A 172 -26.30 57.65 8.36
CA ASP A 172 -25.59 57.55 9.66
C ASP A 172 -24.14 58.08 9.62
N MET A 173 -23.63 58.49 8.45
CA MET A 173 -22.25 58.99 8.29
C MET A 173 -22.04 60.45 8.69
N VAL A 174 -23.01 61.12 9.33
CA VAL A 174 -22.97 62.59 9.56
C VAL A 174 -22.71 63.00 11.02
N GLY A 175 -22.38 62.09 11.95
CA GLY A 175 -22.03 62.56 13.30
C GLY A 175 -21.37 61.53 14.21
N ALA A 176 -20.07 61.66 14.44
CA ALA A 176 -19.42 61.12 15.64
C ALA A 176 -18.17 61.95 16.00
N GLU A 177 -18.18 62.49 17.22
CA GLU A 177 -17.22 63.42 17.84
C GLU A 177 -16.08 62.68 18.61
N PRO A 178 -14.94 63.33 18.92
CA PRO A 178 -13.65 62.67 19.20
C PRO A 178 -13.37 62.20 20.66
N VAL A 179 -14.37 61.76 21.42
CA VAL A 179 -14.21 61.48 22.88
C VAL A 179 -13.94 60.00 23.26
N ASP A 180 -13.96 59.07 22.31
CA ASP A 180 -13.88 57.62 22.57
C ASP A 180 -12.46 57.08 22.79
N LEU A 181 -11.42 57.83 22.42
CA LEU A 181 -10.04 57.34 22.47
C LEU A 181 -9.49 57.20 23.91
N VAL A 182 -10.02 57.96 24.87
CA VAL A 182 -9.50 58.01 26.24
C VAL A 182 -10.04 56.84 27.10
N HIS A 183 -11.26 56.39 26.85
CA HIS A 183 -11.87 55.29 27.63
C HIS A 183 -11.32 53.91 27.23
N ALA A 184 -10.94 53.73 25.96
CA ALA A 184 -10.36 52.48 25.47
C ALA A 184 -8.98 52.18 26.10
N ALA A 185 -8.17 53.21 26.37
CA ALA A 185 -6.83 53.03 26.95
C ALA A 185 -6.84 52.60 28.43
N ALA A 186 -7.91 52.93 29.18
CA ALA A 186 -8.05 52.55 30.59
C ALA A 186 -8.44 51.07 30.77
N ALA A 187 -9.25 50.52 29.85
CA ALA A 187 -9.72 49.14 29.91
C ALA A 187 -8.59 48.11 29.66
N VAL A 188 -7.63 48.44 28.79
CA VAL A 188 -6.50 47.55 28.46
C VAL A 188 -5.54 47.37 29.65
N ARG A 189 -5.30 48.42 30.46
CA ARG A 189 -4.42 48.34 31.64
C ARG A 189 -5.00 47.52 32.80
N VAL A 190 -6.32 47.40 32.90
CA VAL A 190 -6.98 46.65 33.99
C VAL A 190 -6.98 45.14 33.72
N ALA A 191 -7.06 44.73 32.44
CA ALA A 191 -7.10 43.33 32.04
C ALA A 191 -5.75 42.58 32.24
N GLU A 192 -4.63 43.29 32.24
CA GLU A 192 -3.29 42.68 32.38
C GLU A 192 -2.95 42.31 33.84
N ARG A 193 -3.76 42.75 34.82
CA ARG A 193 -3.53 42.54 36.25
C ARG A 193 -4.16 41.26 36.82
N HIS A 194 -4.94 40.48 36.06
CA HIS A 194 -5.53 39.22 36.51
C HIS A 194 -5.21 38.07 35.53
N SER A 195 -4.07 37.40 35.74
CA SER A 195 -3.76 36.11 35.11
C SER A 195 -4.42 34.98 35.90
N ASP A 196 -5.45 34.37 35.32
CA ASP A 196 -6.29 33.36 35.99
C ASP A 196 -5.62 31.99 36.19
N PRO A 197 -5.81 31.32 37.35
CA PRO A 197 -5.33 29.96 37.63
C PRO A 197 -6.00 28.86 36.78
N LEU A 198 -7.11 29.18 36.09
CA LEU A 198 -7.86 28.25 35.24
C LEU A 198 -7.10 27.85 33.97
N ARG A 199 -6.20 28.71 33.45
CA ARG A 199 -5.36 28.35 32.29
C ARG A 199 -4.41 27.19 32.61
N GLY A 200 -3.88 27.13 33.83
CA GLY A 200 -2.99 26.04 34.27
C GLY A 200 -3.71 24.69 34.40
N ALA A 201 -4.93 24.70 34.94
CA ALA A 201 -5.73 23.48 35.12
C ALA A 201 -6.19 22.87 33.78
N VAL A 202 -6.59 23.71 32.81
CA VAL A 202 -6.98 23.27 31.46
C VAL A 202 -5.79 22.67 30.70
N LEU A 203 -4.61 23.28 30.79
CA LEU A 203 -3.39 22.77 30.15
C LEU A 203 -2.92 21.44 30.77
N LEU A 204 -3.03 21.28 32.10
CA LEU A 204 -2.69 20.02 32.79
C LEU A 204 -3.68 18.89 32.49
N GLY A 205 -4.98 19.19 32.40
CA GLY A 205 -6.00 18.23 31.97
C GLY A 205 -5.77 17.77 30.53
N PHE A 206 -5.41 18.70 29.65
CA PHE A 206 -5.09 18.39 28.25
C PHE A 206 -3.81 17.54 28.12
N ARG A 207 -2.78 17.81 28.93
CA ARG A 207 -1.55 17.01 28.97
C ARG A 207 -1.82 15.58 29.45
N ARG A 208 -2.63 15.38 30.49
CA ARG A 208 -3.05 14.04 30.95
C ARG A 208 -3.84 13.26 29.90
N LEU A 209 -4.70 13.93 29.14
CA LEU A 209 -5.44 13.30 28.04
C LEU A 209 -4.50 12.84 26.92
N LEU A 210 -3.52 13.66 26.56
CA LEU A 210 -2.49 13.32 25.58
C LEU A 210 -1.57 12.19 26.07
N ASP A 211 -1.19 12.18 27.34
CA ASP A 211 -0.37 11.13 27.95
C ASP A 211 -1.12 9.79 28.00
N ARG A 212 -2.44 9.81 28.26
CA ARG A 212 -3.29 8.60 28.19
C ARG A 212 -3.36 8.01 26.78
N VAL A 213 -3.26 8.86 25.75
CA VAL A 213 -3.25 8.45 24.33
C VAL A 213 -1.85 7.93 23.91
N ASN A 214 -0.78 8.42 24.55
CA ASN A 214 0.60 7.98 24.29
C ASN A 214 1.04 6.76 25.13
N GLY A 215 0.32 6.42 26.20
CA GLY A 215 0.73 5.42 27.20
C GLY A 215 0.57 3.94 26.83
N LEU A 216 0.62 3.57 25.55
CA LEU A 216 0.69 2.16 25.14
C LEU A 216 2.16 1.79 24.90
N PRO A 217 2.74 0.84 25.66
CA PRO A 217 4.15 0.52 25.51
C PRO A 217 4.39 -0.01 24.10
N ALA A 218 5.23 0.72 23.34
CA ALA A 218 5.96 0.17 22.23
C ALA A 218 6.98 -0.84 22.81
N ALA A 219 6.51 -2.04 23.14
CA ALA A 219 7.38 -3.19 23.34
C ALA A 219 7.93 -3.57 21.96
N ILE A 220 9.07 -2.97 21.63
CA ILE A 220 9.92 -3.40 20.53
C ILE A 220 10.53 -4.73 20.96
N ASP A 221 9.87 -5.83 20.63
CA ASP A 221 10.47 -7.15 20.71
C ASP A 221 11.30 -7.36 19.44
N ARG A 222 12.62 -7.24 19.57
CA ARG A 222 13.58 -7.67 18.54
C ARG A 222 14.06 -9.07 18.93
N PRO A 223 13.77 -10.12 18.15
CA PRO A 223 14.55 -11.34 18.29
C PRO A 223 15.96 -11.14 17.72
N ARG A 224 16.96 -11.57 18.48
CA ARG A 224 18.29 -11.94 17.98
C ARG A 224 18.21 -13.33 17.35
#